data_AF-A0A839JGH0-F1
#
_entry.id   AF-A0A839JGH0-F1
#
_cell.length_a   1.000
_cell.length_b   1.000
_cell.length_c   1.000
_cell.angle_alpha   90.00
_cell.angle_beta   90.00
_cell.angle_gamma   90.00
#
_symmetry.space_group_name_H-M   'P 1'
#
loop_
_entity.id
_entity.type
_entity.pdbx_description
1 polymer ?
#
loop_
_entity_poly.entity_id
_entity_poly.type
_entity_poly.pdbx_seq_one_letter_code
_entity_poly.pdbx_strand_id
1 'polypeptide(L)'
;MYHEDGSVLSPRKWPWQKDTLAFGWLDPRRPFREGPCPSEVRRGLEEAARSPIDRTRGFHTCAFCPRPAPEEVGPWSPDFHPTEYATQRGDTLHLGSASIEVMAGGRRWVAPNLVLHYVSEHGYLPPAEVVAALGEPGRRP
;
A
#
# COMPACT_ATOMS: atom_id res chain seq x y z
N MET A 1 -9.31 -6.67 -6.75
CA MET A 1 -9.58 -7.20 -5.39
C MET A 1 -9.76 -5.98 -4.51
N TYR A 2 -10.87 -5.86 -3.79
CA TYR A 2 -11.18 -4.68 -2.99
C TYR A 2 -11.24 -5.06 -1.50
N HIS A 3 -10.32 -4.47 -0.72
CA HIS A 3 -10.19 -4.62 0.73
C HIS A 3 -9.57 -3.35 1.28
N GLU A 4 -10.40 -2.34 1.47
CA GLU A 4 -9.98 -1.03 1.96
C GLU A 4 -9.98 -0.96 3.50
N ASP A 5 -10.85 -1.73 4.14
CA ASP A 5 -11.47 -1.40 5.42
C ASP A 5 -11.14 -2.36 6.57
N GLY A 6 -10.08 -3.17 6.43
CA GLY A 6 -9.81 -4.20 7.43
C GLY A 6 -10.67 -5.44 7.24
N SER A 7 -11.06 -5.72 6.01
CA SER A 7 -11.58 -7.02 5.60
C SER A 7 -10.61 -8.13 6.02
N VAL A 8 -11.11 -9.18 6.68
CA VAL A 8 -10.31 -10.37 7.02
C VAL A 8 -9.87 -11.07 5.74
N LEU A 9 -8.57 -11.34 5.61
CA LEU A 9 -8.07 -12.19 4.53
C LEU A 9 -8.55 -13.62 4.76
N SER A 10 -9.67 -13.98 4.14
CA SER A 10 -10.30 -15.28 4.38
C SER A 10 -9.42 -16.43 3.88
N PRO A 11 -9.40 -17.60 4.56
CA PRO A 11 -8.33 -18.61 4.45
C PRO A 11 -8.34 -19.44 3.16
N ARG A 12 -9.11 -19.05 2.14
CA ARG A 12 -9.27 -19.87 0.94
C ARG A 12 -7.98 -20.05 0.14
N LYS A 13 -6.92 -19.29 0.46
CA LYS A 13 -5.68 -19.27 -0.31
C LYS A 13 -4.39 -19.51 0.52
N TRP A 14 -4.37 -19.26 1.85
CA TRP A 14 -3.24 -19.62 2.75
C TRP A 14 -3.66 -19.91 4.21
N PRO A 15 -3.13 -20.97 4.86
CA PRO A 15 -3.53 -21.38 6.21
C PRO A 15 -3.08 -20.45 7.37
N TRP A 16 -2.17 -19.51 7.11
CA TRP A 16 -1.57 -18.59 8.11
C TRP A 16 -2.28 -17.23 8.24
N GLN A 17 -3.35 -16.99 7.48
CA GLN A 17 -4.02 -15.67 7.38
C GLN A 17 -5.20 -15.47 8.34
N LYS A 18 -5.39 -16.37 9.31
CA LYS A 18 -6.59 -16.40 10.18
C LYS A 18 -6.79 -15.10 10.98
N ASP A 19 -5.71 -14.37 11.26
CA ASP A 19 -5.71 -13.12 12.04
C ASP A 19 -5.19 -11.90 11.26
N THR A 20 -5.13 -12.00 9.92
CA THR A 20 -4.62 -10.92 9.07
C THR A 20 -5.75 -10.11 8.44
N LEU A 21 -5.64 -8.80 8.58
CA LEU A 21 -6.52 -7.83 7.93
C LEU A 21 -5.91 -7.25 6.67
N ALA A 22 -6.76 -6.91 5.70
CA ALA A 22 -6.34 -6.24 4.48
C ALA A 22 -6.75 -4.76 4.46
N PHE A 23 -5.88 -3.92 3.92
CA PHE A 23 -6.17 -2.50 3.65
C PHE A 23 -5.48 -2.06 2.36
N GLY A 24 -5.90 -0.94 1.77
CA GLY A 24 -5.23 -0.34 0.61
C GLY A 24 -5.36 -1.12 -0.71
N TRP A 25 -6.21 -2.15 -0.77
CA TRP A 25 -6.59 -2.79 -2.02
C TRP A 25 -7.81 -2.06 -2.58
N LEU A 26 -7.58 -1.03 -3.38
CA LEU A 26 -8.62 -0.12 -3.89
C LEU A 26 -9.12 -0.57 -5.28
N ASP A 27 -10.34 -0.15 -5.62
CA ASP A 27 -10.94 -0.36 -6.94
C ASP A 27 -11.66 0.94 -7.35
N PRO A 28 -11.45 1.50 -8.55
CA PRO A 28 -12.10 2.74 -8.98
C PRO A 28 -13.64 2.71 -8.97
N ARG A 29 -14.25 1.52 -8.94
CA ARG A 29 -15.71 1.34 -8.88
C ARG A 29 -16.26 1.36 -7.44
N ARG A 30 -15.41 1.61 -6.45
CA ARG A 30 -15.76 1.65 -5.04
C ARG A 30 -15.21 2.96 -4.45
N PRO A 31 -16.04 3.74 -3.73
CA PRO A 31 -15.51 4.86 -2.98
C PRO A 31 -14.54 4.35 -1.92
N PHE A 32 -13.59 5.19 -1.55
CA PHE A 32 -12.71 4.93 -0.43
C PHE A 32 -12.60 6.14 0.48
N ARG A 33 -12.13 5.91 1.70
CA ARG A 33 -11.95 6.95 2.69
C ARG A 33 -10.79 7.83 2.27
N GLU A 34 -11.10 9.10 2.07
CA GLU A 34 -10.13 10.13 1.74
C GLU A 34 -9.91 11.06 2.94
N GLY A 35 -8.73 11.66 3.02
CA GLY A 35 -8.43 12.67 4.02
C GLY A 35 -6.94 12.93 4.20
N PRO A 36 -6.59 13.96 5.00
CA PRO A 36 -5.18 14.26 5.28
C PRO A 36 -4.54 13.09 6.02
N CYS A 37 -3.51 12.50 5.42
CA CYS A 37 -2.71 11.45 6.04
C CYS A 37 -1.45 12.07 6.70
N PRO A 38 -1.25 11.90 8.02
CA PRO A 38 -0.08 12.45 8.71
C PRO A 38 1.25 11.95 8.12
N SER A 39 2.28 12.79 8.18
CA SER A 39 3.63 12.45 7.69
C SER A 39 4.22 11.23 8.38
N GLU A 40 3.88 11.01 9.65
CA GLU A 40 4.34 9.89 10.46
C GLU A 40 3.80 8.57 9.92
N VAL A 41 2.54 8.56 9.47
CA VAL A 41 1.89 7.40 8.85
C VAL A 41 2.57 7.06 7.53
N ARG A 42 2.83 8.07 6.68
CA ARG A 42 3.59 7.88 5.44
C ARG A 42 4.98 7.29 5.71
N ARG A 43 5.73 7.85 6.65
CA ARG A 43 7.03 7.34 7.06
C ARG A 43 6.97 5.88 7.56
N GLY A 44 5.93 5.54 8.31
CA GLY A 44 5.70 4.16 8.78
C GLY A 44 5.44 3.17 7.64
N LEU A 45 4.65 3.58 6.65
CA LEU A 45 4.41 2.78 5.43
C LEU A 45 5.69 2.66 4.58
N GLU A 46 6.49 3.72 4.49
CA GLU A 46 7.78 3.72 3.79
C GLU A 46 8.74 2.71 4.43
N GLU A 47 8.82 2.69 5.76
CA GLU A 47 9.65 1.73 6.50
C GLU A 47 9.18 0.29 6.27
N ALA A 48 7.86 0.05 6.32
CA ALA A 48 7.30 -1.27 6.01
C ALA A 48 7.62 -1.71 4.56
N ALA A 49 7.64 -0.77 3.61
CA ALA A 49 7.99 -1.04 2.22
C ALA A 49 9.47 -1.39 1.99
N ARG A 50 10.36 -1.13 2.96
CA ARG A 50 11.78 -1.56 2.89
C ARG A 50 11.97 -3.03 3.20
N SER A 51 11.03 -3.67 3.89
CA SER A 51 11.02 -5.11 4.17
C SER A 51 9.74 -5.77 3.62
N PRO A 52 9.53 -5.75 2.29
CA PRO A 52 8.27 -6.15 1.70
C PRO A 52 8.08 -7.68 1.71
N ILE A 53 6.83 -8.10 1.73
CA ILE A 53 6.40 -9.50 1.63
C ILE A 53 5.74 -9.78 0.27
N ASP A 54 5.58 -11.06 -0.08
CA ASP A 54 4.88 -11.50 -1.31
C ASP A 54 5.37 -10.83 -2.61
N ARG A 55 6.68 -10.54 -2.70
CA ARG A 55 7.28 -9.95 -3.90
C ARG A 55 7.05 -10.85 -5.13
N THR A 56 6.81 -10.19 -6.28
CA THR A 56 6.69 -10.75 -7.64
C THR A 56 5.53 -11.72 -7.88
N ARG A 57 4.56 -11.82 -6.97
CA ARG A 57 3.33 -12.63 -7.15
C ARG A 57 2.29 -11.99 -8.07
N GLY A 58 2.76 -11.26 -9.07
CA GLY A 58 1.99 -10.36 -9.92
C GLY A 58 2.47 -8.92 -9.79
N PHE A 59 1.78 -8.05 -10.52
CA PHE A 59 2.09 -6.63 -10.59
C PHE A 59 0.79 -5.83 -10.55
N HIS A 60 0.71 -4.88 -9.63
CA HIS A 60 -0.45 -4.02 -9.41
C HIS A 60 -0.09 -2.62 -9.89
N THR A 61 -0.74 -2.17 -10.96
CA THR A 61 -0.64 -0.79 -11.46
C THR A 61 -1.76 0.07 -10.87
N CYS A 62 -1.49 1.35 -10.68
CA CYS A 62 -2.52 2.29 -10.23
C CYS A 62 -3.63 2.40 -11.30
N ALA A 63 -4.87 2.15 -10.91
CA ALA A 63 -6.03 2.26 -11.78
C ALA A 63 -6.71 3.65 -11.75
N PHE A 64 -6.16 4.58 -10.97
CA PHE A 64 -6.68 5.95 -10.79
C PHE A 64 -5.90 6.99 -11.59
N CYS A 65 -4.60 6.76 -11.80
CA CYS A 65 -3.80 7.59 -12.69
C CYS A 65 -4.18 7.37 -14.16
N PRO A 66 -4.05 8.41 -15.01
CA PRO A 66 -4.03 8.22 -16.45
C PRO A 66 -2.99 7.16 -16.84
N ARG A 67 -3.32 6.35 -17.84
CA ARG A 67 -2.36 5.42 -18.43
C ARG A 67 -1.23 6.24 -19.05
N PRO A 68 0.05 5.98 -18.71
CA PRO A 68 1.15 6.72 -19.28
C PRO A 68 1.30 6.40 -20.78
N ALA A 69 1.78 7.38 -21.53
CA ALA A 69 2.15 7.21 -22.91
C ALA A 69 3.38 6.28 -23.04
N PRO A 70 3.54 5.53 -24.15
CA PRO A 70 4.67 4.63 -24.33
C PRO A 70 6.04 5.29 -24.17
N GLU A 71 6.15 6.59 -24.50
CA GLU A 71 7.40 7.35 -24.39
C GLU A 71 7.79 7.63 -22.93
N GLU A 72 6.80 7.70 -22.02
CA GLU A 72 7.00 8.00 -20.60
C GLU A 72 7.53 6.79 -19.81
N VAL A 73 7.27 5.57 -20.31
CA VAL A 73 7.63 4.31 -19.62
C VAL A 73 8.85 3.60 -20.20
N GLY A 74 9.44 4.14 -21.27
CA GLY A 74 10.67 3.66 -21.87
C GLY A 74 10.60 2.16 -22.27
N PRO A 75 11.47 1.27 -21.75
CA PRO A 75 11.44 -0.14 -22.11
C PRO A 75 10.26 -0.92 -21.49
N TRP A 76 9.52 -0.31 -20.55
CA TRP A 76 8.40 -0.95 -19.88
C TRP A 76 7.11 -0.84 -20.71
N SER A 77 6.22 -1.82 -20.55
CA SER A 77 4.86 -1.68 -21.08
C SER A 77 4.09 -0.67 -20.21
N PRO A 78 3.22 0.17 -20.81
CA PRO A 78 2.29 1.00 -20.02
C PRO A 78 1.42 0.19 -19.06
N ASP A 79 1.19 -1.10 -19.34
CA ASP A 79 0.43 -2.01 -18.47
C ASP A 79 1.26 -2.60 -17.32
N PHE A 80 2.59 -2.58 -17.42
CA PHE A 80 3.52 -3.22 -16.49
C PHE A 80 4.74 -2.33 -16.24
N HIS A 81 4.50 -1.14 -15.69
CA HIS A 81 5.55 -0.20 -15.30
C HIS A 81 5.47 0.08 -13.79
N PRO A 82 6.60 0.14 -13.08
CA PRO A 82 6.60 0.48 -11.66
C PRO A 82 6.16 1.91 -11.44
N THR A 83 5.32 2.10 -10.42
CA THR A 83 5.07 3.43 -9.88
C THR A 83 6.28 3.83 -9.04
N GLU A 84 7.01 4.84 -9.51
CA GLU A 84 8.11 5.43 -8.76
C GLU A 84 7.55 6.29 -7.62
N TYR A 85 8.11 6.12 -6.42
CA TYR A 85 7.71 6.84 -5.23
C TYR A 85 8.94 7.44 -4.55
N ALA A 86 8.99 8.77 -4.45
CA ALA A 86 10.02 9.47 -3.68
C ALA A 86 9.65 9.45 -2.19
N THR A 87 10.51 8.86 -1.37
CA THR A 87 10.32 8.81 0.09
C THR A 87 10.58 10.17 0.73
N GLN A 88 10.10 10.34 1.96
CA GLN A 88 10.46 11.50 2.78
C GLN A 88 11.95 11.59 3.11
N ARG A 89 12.71 10.49 2.92
CA ARG A 89 14.17 10.45 3.09
C ARG A 89 14.95 10.77 1.81
N GLY A 90 14.26 10.94 0.68
CA GLY A 90 14.87 11.29 -0.61
C GLY A 90 15.36 10.10 -1.45
N ASP A 91 15.10 8.86 -1.03
CA ASP A 91 15.31 7.67 -1.87
C ASP A 91 14.04 7.30 -2.66
N THR A 92 14.20 6.53 -3.73
CA THR A 92 13.09 6.11 -4.60
C THR A 92 12.73 4.65 -4.36
N LEU A 93 11.44 4.38 -4.11
CA LEU A 93 10.87 3.04 -4.07
C LEU A 93 10.12 2.73 -5.37
N HIS A 94 10.18 1.47 -5.81
CA HIS A 94 9.41 0.96 -6.94
C HIS A 94 8.21 0.16 -6.43
N LEU A 95 7.01 0.68 -6.65
CA LEU A 95 5.77 0.12 -6.12
C LEU A 95 5.06 -0.79 -7.13
N GLY A 96 4.09 -1.56 -6.64
CA GLY A 96 3.22 -2.43 -7.44
C GLY A 96 3.61 -3.91 -7.47
N SER A 97 4.83 -4.27 -7.06
CA SER A 97 5.34 -5.65 -7.18
C SER A 97 5.34 -6.45 -5.86
N ALA A 98 4.86 -5.87 -4.77
CA ALA A 98 4.93 -6.51 -3.45
C ALA A 98 3.80 -6.05 -2.51
N SER A 99 3.73 -6.67 -1.33
CA SER A 99 2.88 -6.24 -0.23
C SER A 99 3.73 -5.77 0.95
N ILE A 100 3.14 -5.00 1.85
CA ILE A 100 3.71 -4.55 3.12
C ILE A 100 2.90 -5.10 4.28
N GLU A 101 3.55 -5.21 5.43
CA GLU A 101 2.94 -5.65 6.66
C GLU A 101 3.08 -4.58 7.74
N VAL A 102 1.99 -4.29 8.45
CA VAL A 102 1.94 -3.35 9.57
C VAL A 102 1.25 -4.01 10.77
N MET A 103 1.73 -3.73 11.97
CA MET A 103 1.11 -4.20 13.22
C MET A 103 0.30 -3.09 13.88
N ALA A 104 -1.02 -3.26 13.96
CA ALA A 104 -1.94 -2.31 14.59
C ALA A 104 -2.97 -3.04 15.46
N GLY A 105 -3.22 -2.52 16.68
CA GLY A 105 -4.09 -3.11 17.70
C GLY A 105 -3.87 -4.61 17.96
N GLY A 106 -2.61 -5.05 17.93
CA GLY A 106 -2.24 -6.45 18.16
C GLY A 106 -2.50 -7.38 16.96
N ARG A 107 -2.92 -6.84 15.82
CA ARG A 107 -3.24 -7.60 14.60
C ARG A 107 -2.30 -7.23 13.46
N ARG A 108 -2.17 -8.18 12.54
CA ARG A 108 -1.40 -8.01 11.31
C ARG A 108 -2.28 -7.38 10.23
N TRP A 109 -1.79 -6.33 9.60
CA TRP A 109 -2.42 -5.64 8.49
C TRP A 109 -1.54 -5.73 7.26
N VAL A 110 -2.13 -6.12 6.13
CA VAL A 110 -1.43 -6.31 4.85
C VAL A 110 -2.04 -5.45 3.76
N ALA A 111 -1.18 -4.73 3.04
CA ALA A 111 -1.53 -3.88 1.91
C ALA A 111 -0.59 -4.12 0.74
N PRO A 112 -0.98 -3.81 -0.52
CA PRO A 112 0.01 -3.71 -1.58
C PRO A 112 0.97 -2.57 -1.23
N ASN A 113 2.25 -2.67 -1.59
CA ASN A 113 3.19 -1.56 -1.38
C ASN A 113 2.77 -0.30 -2.17
N LEU A 114 1.93 -0.46 -3.19
CA LEU A 114 1.27 0.63 -3.91
C LEU A 114 0.39 1.52 -3.03
N VAL A 115 0.03 1.09 -1.81
CA VAL A 115 -0.69 1.93 -0.85
C VAL A 115 0.02 3.26 -0.56
N LEU A 116 1.35 3.31 -0.66
CA LEU A 116 2.13 4.54 -0.54
C LEU A 116 1.73 5.61 -1.57
N HIS A 117 1.53 5.18 -2.82
CA HIS A 117 1.08 6.04 -3.91
C HIS A 117 -0.38 6.46 -3.72
N TYR A 118 -1.26 5.56 -3.26
CA TYR A 118 -2.65 5.91 -2.96
C TYR A 118 -2.76 6.98 -1.86
N VAL A 119 -1.93 6.87 -0.83
CA VAL A 119 -1.87 7.86 0.26
C VAL A 119 -1.32 9.21 -0.24
N SER A 120 -0.29 9.21 -1.09
CA SER A 120 0.36 10.46 -1.50
C SER A 120 -0.36 11.19 -2.63
N GLU A 121 -0.84 10.47 -3.65
CA GLU A 121 -1.39 11.06 -4.88
C GLU A 121 -2.92 11.03 -4.95
N HIS A 122 -3.56 10.10 -4.23
CA HIS A 122 -5.00 9.88 -4.32
C HIS A 122 -5.74 10.13 -3.00
N GLY A 123 -5.06 10.70 -2.00
CA GLY A 123 -5.69 11.13 -0.74
C GLY A 123 -6.26 9.98 0.10
N TYR A 124 -5.94 8.73 -0.21
CA TYR A 124 -6.42 7.57 0.54
C TYR A 124 -5.99 7.68 2.00
N LEU A 125 -6.94 7.55 2.92
CA LEU A 125 -6.71 7.58 4.35
C LEU A 125 -6.84 6.14 4.92
N PRO A 126 -5.71 5.47 5.23
CA PRO A 126 -5.71 4.10 5.75
C PRO A 126 -6.58 3.97 7.00
N PRO A 127 -7.10 2.78 7.36
CA PRO A 127 -7.98 2.61 8.52
C PRO A 127 -7.46 3.26 9.81
N ALA A 128 -8.37 3.76 10.65
CA ALA A 128 -8.02 4.56 11.83
C ALA A 128 -7.04 3.85 12.77
N GLU A 129 -7.14 2.53 12.89
CA GLU A 129 -6.23 1.71 13.71
C GLU A 129 -4.80 1.70 13.14
N VAL A 130 -4.65 1.63 11.81
CA VAL A 130 -3.35 1.72 11.12
C VAL A 130 -2.78 3.14 11.26
N VAL A 131 -3.62 4.16 11.10
CA VAL A 131 -3.23 5.57 11.28
C VAL A 131 -2.75 5.82 12.71
N ALA A 132 -3.49 5.34 13.72
CA ALA A 132 -3.07 5.45 15.11
C ALA A 132 -1.75 4.72 15.36
N ALA A 133 -1.62 3.47 14.90
CA ALA A 133 -0.42 2.67 15.14
C ALA A 133 0.86 3.24 14.51
N LEU A 134 0.75 3.87 13.33
CA LEU A 134 1.88 4.49 12.64
C LEU A 134 2.11 5.96 13.03
N GLY A 135 1.09 6.62 13.58
CA GLY A 135 1.15 8.02 14.02
C GLY A 135 1.87 8.21 15.36
N GLU A 136 1.97 7.17 16.19
CA GLU A 136 2.63 7.26 17.49
C GLU A 136 4.17 7.35 17.34
N PRO A 137 4.82 8.44 17.76
CA PRO A 137 6.27 8.58 17.68
C PRO A 137 6.94 7.64 18.70
N GLY A 138 7.60 6.57 18.23
CA GLY A 138 8.50 5.79 19.08
C GLY A 138 8.44 4.26 18.93
N ARG A 139 7.58 3.70 18.07
CA ARG A 139 7.58 2.26 17.85
C ARG A 139 8.69 1.87 16.87
N ARG A 140 9.85 1.50 17.41
CA ARG A 140 10.81 0.64 16.70
C ARG A 140 10.17 -0.73 16.44
N PRO A 141 10.47 -1.39 15.31
CA PRO A 141 10.04 -2.76 15.05
C PRO A 141 10.52 -3.73 16.13
#